data_AF-A0AAU4GK94-F1
#
_entry.id   AF-A0AAU4GK94-F1
#
_cell.length_a   1.000
_cell.length_b   1.000
_cell.length_c   1.000
_cell.angle_alpha   90.00
_cell.angle_beta   90.00
_cell.angle_gamma   90.00
#
_symmetry.space_group_name_H-M   'P 1'
#
loop_
_entity.id
_entity.type
_entity.pdbx_description
1 polymer ?
#
loop_
_entity_poly.entity_id
_entity_poly.type
_entity_poly.pdbx_seq_one_letter_code
_entity_poly.pdbx_strand_id
1 'polypeptide(L)'
;MDDPMREFSPLPEPAPVHPDRPAAAIGNASLLGVGYLLLGRRAWAVVTGLVTLVFLVLLGAAVPGGWAEILFVVWWAALIAHGWHLAGAPAWPVAVRRPRVLALLVTIPVLLGIGYVRFDAVSIDNGIAEARESGDCGQAESTVDRIWFGHYVVDGPMTVRADQTAKACVRLRAVEGTLSSVAWRGDTSGLQSAYGELGAVLRDLPGHDRMVAAALDGFAGRLAGGDPCATAQLTDWLRQRPASHTVLDRAAGVVPKLAPAALAGCGDKRANARSWTDAKARYQQLLDQYPGNALTAKAQEGVKQATQGLELQHLFTLGQNYCTTPAVYSGAAPYVKGAANRAVVYHSDTYDDLYLKKIPTGWQADVSQAVMVVCIGERDAGAPIRTCPYRSESDGKVRNVTFSKMAFPVKAYEVRTGKLVVDTRVEIGGAVCPSTVTSFGENDQLRMVAEPSDDDIRDAFAPVFTS
;
A
#
# COMPACT_ATOMS: atom_id res chain seq x y z
N MET A 1 -101.16 51.90 36.06
CA MET A 1 -100.53 51.04 35.04
C MET A 1 -99.04 51.06 35.29
N ASP A 2 -98.64 50.21 36.23
CA ASP A 2 -97.53 49.24 36.15
C ASP A 2 -96.31 49.57 35.29
N ASP A 3 -95.13 49.71 35.90
CA ASP A 3 -94.08 48.66 35.95
C ASP A 3 -92.91 49.16 36.86
N PRO A 4 -92.21 48.29 37.62
CA PRO A 4 -91.48 48.63 38.84
C PRO A 4 -90.05 49.10 38.58
N MET A 5 -89.56 50.01 39.42
CA MET A 5 -88.13 50.26 39.55
C MET A 5 -87.45 49.05 40.16
N ARG A 6 -86.79 48.25 39.30
CA ARG A 6 -85.77 47.27 39.69
C ARG A 6 -84.65 48.00 40.41
N GLU A 7 -84.58 47.79 41.72
CA GLU A 7 -83.44 48.11 42.56
C GLU A 7 -82.22 47.32 42.05
N PHE A 8 -81.25 48.02 41.47
CA PHE A 8 -79.96 47.44 41.12
C PHE A 8 -79.20 47.20 42.44
N SER A 9 -79.32 45.99 42.99
CA SER A 9 -78.39 45.53 44.02
C SER A 9 -76.97 45.59 43.44
N PRO A 10 -76.01 46.31 44.05
CA PRO A 10 -74.63 46.28 43.60
C PRO A 10 -74.14 44.83 43.69
N LEU A 11 -73.59 44.32 42.58
CA LEU A 11 -72.88 43.05 42.57
C LEU A 11 -71.86 43.06 43.72
N PRO A 12 -71.82 42.03 44.58
CA PRO A 12 -70.85 41.98 45.67
C PRO A 12 -69.45 42.11 45.08
N GLU A 13 -68.71 43.11 45.55
CA GLU A 13 -67.32 43.32 45.17
C GLU A 13 -66.54 42.04 45.52
N PRO A 14 -65.82 41.43 44.56
CA PRO A 14 -65.17 40.15 44.78
C PRO A 14 -64.14 40.28 45.90
N ALA A 15 -64.38 39.60 47.02
CA ALA A 15 -63.46 39.59 48.14
C ALA A 15 -62.09 39.01 47.72
N PRO A 16 -60.97 39.64 48.12
CA PRO A 16 -59.65 39.09 47.85
C PRO A 16 -59.50 37.73 48.53
N VAL A 17 -58.99 36.75 47.79
CA VAL A 17 -58.79 35.37 48.27
C VAL A 17 -57.30 35.15 48.49
N HIS A 18 -56.93 34.41 49.53
CA HIS A 18 -55.55 33.97 49.72
C HIS A 18 -55.21 32.82 48.76
N PRO A 19 -54.25 33.01 47.84
CA PRO A 19 -53.83 31.94 46.94
C PRO A 19 -53.16 30.77 47.65
N ASP A 20 -53.23 29.59 47.04
CA ASP A 20 -52.65 28.36 47.60
C ASP A 20 -51.12 28.34 47.43
N ARG A 21 -50.38 28.64 48.51
CA ARG A 21 -48.92 28.72 48.56
C ARG A 21 -48.19 27.51 47.96
N PRO A 22 -48.49 26.25 48.33
CA PRO A 22 -47.85 25.09 47.72
C PRO A 22 -48.15 24.96 46.23
N ALA A 23 -49.34 25.34 45.74
CA ALA A 23 -49.64 25.28 44.32
C ALA A 23 -48.79 26.27 43.51
N ALA A 24 -48.58 27.49 44.03
CA ALA A 24 -47.70 28.48 43.39
C ALA A 24 -46.23 28.04 43.40
N ALA A 25 -45.74 27.48 44.51
CA ALA A 25 -44.38 26.98 44.62
C ALA A 25 -44.11 25.78 43.69
N ILE A 26 -45.02 24.78 43.68
CA ILE A 26 -44.94 23.63 42.76
C ILE A 26 -45.00 24.11 41.32
N GLY A 27 -45.93 25.00 40.97
CA GLY A 27 -46.06 25.55 39.62
C GLY A 27 -44.77 26.26 39.16
N ASN A 28 -44.11 27.02 40.03
CA ASN A 28 -42.84 27.67 39.70
C ASN A 28 -41.65 26.69 39.63
N ALA A 29 -41.72 25.55 40.31
CA ALA A 29 -40.69 24.50 40.19
C ALA A 29 -40.61 23.92 38.77
N SER A 30 -41.65 24.05 37.95
CA SER A 30 -41.63 23.71 36.52
C SER A 30 -40.77 24.65 35.66
N LEU A 31 -40.31 25.78 36.20
CA LEU A 31 -39.59 26.86 35.48
C LEU A 31 -40.40 27.58 34.38
N LEU A 32 -41.63 27.14 34.10
CA LEU A 32 -42.52 27.73 33.08
C LEU A 32 -43.34 28.93 33.59
N GLY A 33 -43.08 29.39 34.82
CA GLY A 33 -43.82 30.50 35.44
C GLY A 33 -45.28 30.20 35.78
N VAL A 34 -45.66 28.91 35.84
CA VAL A 34 -47.05 28.47 36.13
C VAL A 34 -47.54 28.98 37.48
N GLY A 35 -46.67 29.06 38.48
CA GLY A 35 -47.02 29.62 39.79
C GLY A 35 -47.41 31.10 39.71
N TYR A 36 -46.71 31.91 38.91
CA TYR A 36 -47.10 33.30 38.69
C TYR A 36 -48.41 33.44 37.91
N LEU A 37 -48.67 32.53 36.96
CA LEU A 37 -49.95 32.50 36.22
C LEU A 37 -51.13 32.12 37.14
N LEU A 38 -50.94 31.15 38.04
CA LEU A 38 -51.91 30.79 39.08
C LEU A 38 -52.21 31.97 40.03
N LEU A 39 -51.23 32.86 40.24
CA LEU A 39 -51.38 34.09 41.01
C LEU A 39 -51.93 35.28 40.19
N GLY A 40 -52.24 35.09 38.90
CA GLY A 40 -52.72 36.15 38.00
C GLY A 40 -51.65 37.16 37.55
N ARG A 41 -50.37 36.92 37.88
CA ARG A 41 -49.25 37.84 37.66
C ARG A 41 -48.52 37.56 36.35
N ARG A 42 -49.17 37.86 35.21
CA ARG A 42 -48.66 37.55 33.86
C ARG A 42 -47.31 38.23 33.55
N ALA A 43 -47.12 39.48 33.95
CA ALA A 43 -45.86 40.20 33.73
C ALA A 43 -44.66 39.49 34.38
N TRP A 44 -44.83 38.99 35.61
CA TRP A 44 -43.80 38.22 36.29
C TRP A 44 -43.53 36.88 35.62
N ALA A 45 -44.57 36.16 35.16
CA ALA A 45 -44.39 34.94 34.39
C ALA A 45 -43.51 35.17 33.14
N VAL A 46 -43.75 36.25 32.40
CA VAL A 46 -42.97 36.63 31.21
C VAL A 46 -41.53 36.98 31.58
N VAL A 47 -41.32 37.84 32.58
CA VAL A 47 -39.97 38.25 33.02
C VAL A 47 -39.16 37.05 33.49
N THR A 48 -39.73 36.21 34.36
CA THR A 48 -39.02 35.03 34.84
C THR A 48 -38.80 34.00 33.75
N GLY A 49 -39.71 33.88 32.79
CA GLY A 49 -39.55 33.02 31.62
C GLY A 49 -38.38 33.48 30.74
N LEU A 50 -38.26 34.79 30.49
CA LEU A 50 -37.13 35.36 29.74
C LEU A 50 -35.80 35.15 30.48
N VAL A 51 -35.76 35.35 31.79
CA VAL A 51 -34.56 35.11 32.60
C VAL A 51 -34.18 33.63 32.60
N THR A 52 -35.13 32.72 32.77
CA THR A 52 -34.91 31.27 32.65
C THR A 52 -34.39 30.91 31.26
N LEU A 53 -34.94 31.50 30.19
CA LEU A 53 -34.46 31.28 28.83
C LEU A 53 -33.00 31.74 28.67
N VAL A 54 -32.65 32.91 29.21
CA VAL A 54 -31.25 33.40 29.20
C VAL A 54 -30.34 32.43 29.95
N PHE A 55 -30.75 31.92 31.12
CA PHE A 55 -29.96 30.92 31.84
C PHE A 55 -29.79 29.60 31.06
N LEU A 56 -30.84 29.13 30.38
CA LEU A 56 -30.74 27.95 29.51
C LEU A 56 -29.79 28.17 28.34
N VAL A 57 -29.83 29.36 27.72
CA VAL A 57 -28.88 29.74 26.66
C VAL A 57 -27.46 29.82 27.21
N LEU A 58 -27.24 30.39 28.39
CA LEU A 58 -25.92 30.48 29.02
C LEU A 58 -25.36 29.10 29.37
N LEU A 59 -26.20 28.20 29.91
CA LEU A 59 -25.83 26.79 30.15
C LEU A 59 -25.43 26.05 28.86
N GLY A 60 -26.09 26.37 27.74
CA GLY A 60 -25.77 25.78 26.44
C GLY A 60 -24.59 26.44 25.70
N ALA A 61 -24.32 27.73 25.92
CA ALA A 61 -23.41 28.51 25.08
C ALA A 61 -22.09 28.95 25.76
N ALA A 62 -21.98 28.95 27.09
CA ALA A 62 -20.87 29.63 27.76
C ALA A 62 -20.26 28.87 28.96
N VAL A 63 -18.96 28.61 28.81
CA VAL A 63 -17.91 28.32 29.81
C VAL A 63 -17.99 26.95 30.54
N PRO A 64 -16.94 26.10 30.43
CA PRO A 64 -16.80 24.90 31.26
C PRO A 64 -16.56 25.31 32.72
N GLY A 65 -17.62 25.35 33.51
CA GLY A 65 -17.54 25.61 34.94
C GLY A 65 -18.88 25.37 35.62
N GLY A 66 -18.88 24.57 36.69
CA GLY A 66 -20.09 24.24 37.47
C GLY A 66 -20.81 25.46 38.09
N TRP A 67 -20.25 26.66 37.96
CA TRP A 67 -20.88 27.91 38.40
C TRP A 67 -22.19 28.21 37.68
N ALA A 68 -22.30 27.94 36.39
CA ALA A 68 -23.55 28.15 35.66
C ALA A 68 -24.66 27.22 36.16
N GLU A 69 -24.31 25.97 36.48
CA GLU A 69 -25.22 24.99 37.09
C GLU A 69 -25.65 25.43 38.49
N ILE A 70 -24.70 25.89 39.32
CA ILE A 70 -24.99 26.43 40.66
C ILE A 70 -25.92 27.64 40.56
N LEU A 71 -25.64 28.59 39.68
CA LEU A 71 -26.48 29.79 39.47
C LEU A 71 -27.89 29.42 39.00
N PHE A 72 -28.02 28.41 38.13
CA PHE A 72 -29.32 27.92 37.69
C PHE A 72 -30.10 27.26 38.82
N VAL A 73 -29.45 26.45 39.66
CA VAL A 73 -30.08 25.83 40.85
C VAL A 73 -30.51 26.89 41.86
N VAL A 74 -29.69 27.92 42.07
CA VAL A 74 -30.03 29.06 42.93
C VAL A 74 -31.21 29.84 42.37
N TRP A 75 -31.23 30.11 41.06
CA TRP A 75 -32.36 30.74 40.38
C TRP A 75 -33.65 29.92 40.50
N TRP A 76 -33.57 28.61 40.29
CA TRP A 76 -34.69 27.69 40.45
C TRP A 76 -35.25 27.71 41.89
N ALA A 77 -34.37 27.61 42.89
CA ALA A 77 -34.77 27.73 44.30
C ALA A 77 -35.40 29.09 44.61
N ALA A 78 -34.86 30.17 44.04
CA ALA A 78 -35.40 31.52 44.19
C ALA A 78 -36.80 31.65 43.57
N LEU A 79 -37.09 31.03 42.42
CA LEU A 79 -38.42 31.03 41.81
C LEU A 79 -39.47 30.32 42.67
N ILE A 80 -39.08 29.21 43.31
CA ILE A 80 -39.93 28.47 44.25
C ILE A 80 -40.21 29.32 45.50
N ALA A 81 -39.15 29.86 46.11
CA ALA A 81 -39.25 30.68 47.32
C ALA A 81 -40.04 31.98 47.08
N HIS A 82 -39.81 32.65 45.95
CA HIS A 82 -40.52 33.86 45.58
C HIS A 82 -42.00 33.59 45.26
N GLY A 83 -42.31 32.50 44.55
CA GLY A 83 -43.69 32.06 44.33
C GLY A 83 -44.44 31.77 45.63
N TRP A 84 -43.78 31.10 46.57
CA TRP A 84 -44.32 30.84 47.92
C TRP A 84 -44.59 32.15 48.69
N HIS A 85 -43.66 33.09 48.66
CA HIS A 85 -43.79 34.37 49.34
C HIS A 85 -44.93 35.22 48.76
N LEU A 86 -45.02 35.33 47.42
CA LEU A 86 -46.07 36.10 46.76
C LEU A 86 -47.48 35.54 46.97
N ALA A 87 -47.61 34.22 47.11
CA ALA A 87 -48.88 33.58 47.47
C ALA A 87 -49.32 33.89 48.93
N GLY A 88 -48.47 34.55 49.72
CA GLY A 88 -48.81 35.02 51.06
C GLY A 88 -49.65 36.30 51.10
N ALA A 89 -49.68 37.09 50.01
CA ALA A 89 -50.43 38.33 49.92
C ALA A 89 -51.88 38.11 49.39
N PRO A 90 -52.86 38.93 49.79
CA PRO A 90 -54.21 38.88 49.22
C PRO A 90 -54.16 39.17 47.71
N ALA A 91 -54.87 38.37 46.90
CA ALA A 91 -54.89 38.53 45.45
C ALA A 91 -56.32 38.43 44.89
N TRP A 92 -56.49 38.92 43.66
CA TRP A 92 -57.76 38.82 42.94
C TRP A 92 -58.00 37.36 42.53
N PRO A 93 -59.24 36.86 42.67
CA PRO A 93 -59.56 35.46 42.40
C PRO A 93 -59.34 35.13 40.91
N VAL A 94 -58.49 34.14 40.65
CA VAL A 94 -58.35 33.50 39.34
C VAL A 94 -59.21 32.24 39.34
N ALA A 95 -60.02 32.03 38.31
CA ALA A 95 -60.98 30.92 38.24
C ALA A 95 -60.28 29.56 37.98
N VAL A 96 -59.63 28.99 39.01
CA VAL A 96 -59.02 27.66 38.97
C VAL A 96 -59.58 26.79 40.09
N ARG A 97 -60.42 25.80 39.75
CA ARG A 97 -61.10 24.94 40.74
C ARG A 97 -60.18 23.99 41.52
N ARG A 98 -58.96 23.69 41.01
CA ARG A 98 -57.97 22.76 41.64
C ARG A 98 -56.52 23.14 41.31
N PRO A 99 -55.95 24.20 41.91
CA PRO A 99 -54.62 24.72 41.54
C PRO A 99 -53.47 23.74 41.81
N ARG A 100 -53.53 22.91 42.86
CA ARG A 100 -52.50 21.88 43.15
C ARG A 100 -52.39 20.81 42.07
N VAL A 101 -53.54 20.30 41.61
CA VAL A 101 -53.58 19.23 40.61
C VAL A 101 -52.99 19.75 39.30
N LEU A 102 -53.37 20.97 38.89
CA LEU A 102 -52.81 21.59 37.69
C LEU A 102 -51.29 21.83 37.81
N ALA A 103 -50.83 22.34 38.95
CA ALA A 103 -49.40 22.57 39.19
C ALA A 103 -48.59 21.25 39.14
N LEU A 104 -49.09 20.17 39.76
CA LEU A 104 -48.44 18.86 39.74
C LEU A 104 -48.46 18.23 38.34
N LEU A 105 -49.60 18.31 37.63
CA LEU A 105 -49.74 17.78 36.26
C LEU A 105 -48.80 18.45 35.26
N VAL A 106 -48.36 19.68 35.50
CA VAL A 106 -47.36 20.35 34.65
C VAL A 106 -45.94 20.09 35.14
N THR A 107 -45.71 20.17 36.45
CA THR A 107 -44.35 20.12 37.00
C THR A 107 -43.74 18.73 36.94
N ILE A 108 -44.51 17.68 37.29
CA ILE A 108 -43.99 16.31 37.31
C ILE A 108 -43.53 15.87 35.91
N PRO A 109 -44.32 16.01 34.82
CA PRO A 109 -43.87 15.61 33.49
C PRO A 109 -42.65 16.41 33.01
N VAL A 110 -42.55 17.70 33.32
CA VAL A 110 -41.39 18.52 32.94
C VAL A 110 -40.13 18.01 33.63
N LEU A 111 -40.16 17.78 34.94
CA LEU A 111 -39.00 17.28 35.68
C LEU A 111 -38.62 15.85 35.28
N LEU A 112 -39.61 14.97 35.06
CA LEU A 112 -39.36 13.62 34.56
C LEU A 112 -38.76 13.65 33.15
N GLY A 113 -39.26 14.51 32.26
CA GLY A 113 -38.72 14.68 30.92
C GLY A 113 -37.26 15.16 30.93
N ILE A 114 -36.95 16.19 31.73
CA ILE A 114 -35.57 16.70 31.87
C ILE A 114 -34.66 15.62 32.49
N GLY A 115 -35.13 14.95 33.55
CA GLY A 115 -34.38 13.88 34.20
C GLY A 115 -34.08 12.71 33.27
N TYR A 116 -35.07 12.31 32.45
CA TYR A 116 -34.90 11.28 31.44
C TYR A 116 -33.87 11.70 30.38
N VAL A 117 -33.98 12.91 29.83
CA VAL A 117 -33.03 13.40 28.81
C VAL A 117 -31.61 13.52 29.38
N ARG A 118 -31.45 13.93 30.64
CA ARG A 118 -30.13 13.92 31.31
C ARG A 118 -29.58 12.51 31.48
N PHE A 119 -30.41 11.56 31.90
CA PHE A 119 -29.99 10.17 32.03
C PHE A 119 -29.61 9.55 30.68
N ASP A 120 -30.40 9.81 29.64
CA ASP A 120 -30.10 9.36 28.26
C ASP A 120 -28.82 10.02 27.73
N ALA A 121 -28.58 11.30 28.02
CA ALA A 121 -27.34 11.99 27.67
C ALA A 121 -26.09 11.33 28.29
N VAL A 122 -26.15 10.92 29.56
CA VAL A 122 -25.05 10.19 30.23
C VAL A 122 -24.85 8.81 29.61
N SER A 123 -25.95 8.12 29.27
CA SER A 123 -25.90 6.83 28.57
C SER A 123 -25.22 6.95 27.19
N ILE A 124 -25.55 8.00 26.43
CA ILE A 124 -24.93 8.32 25.14
C ILE A 124 -23.44 8.66 25.31
N ASP A 125 -23.07 9.50 26.28
CA ASP A 125 -21.66 9.87 26.52
C ASP A 125 -20.80 8.64 26.85
N ASN A 126 -21.33 7.73 27.68
CA ASN A 126 -20.68 6.46 27.99
C ASN A 126 -20.54 5.57 26.76
N GLY A 127 -21.57 5.49 25.90
CA GLY A 127 -21.50 4.74 24.66
C GLY A 127 -20.47 5.32 23.67
N ILE A 128 -20.32 6.64 23.60
CA ILE A 128 -19.28 7.31 22.81
C ILE A 128 -17.88 7.00 23.37
N ALA A 129 -17.72 7.05 24.70
CA ALA A 129 -16.46 6.71 25.35
C ALA A 129 -16.07 5.25 25.09
N GLU A 130 -17.03 4.32 25.21
CA GLU A 130 -16.84 2.89 24.93
C GLU A 130 -16.47 2.68 23.46
N ALA A 131 -17.16 3.33 22.53
CA ALA A 131 -16.84 3.26 21.09
C ALA A 131 -15.44 3.81 20.78
N ARG A 132 -15.01 4.89 21.45
CA ARG A 132 -13.64 5.41 21.34
C ARG A 132 -12.62 4.44 21.90
N GLU A 133 -12.91 3.77 23.02
CA GLU A 133 -12.02 2.79 23.62
C GLU A 133 -11.87 1.53 22.77
N SER A 134 -12.98 1.04 22.21
CA SER A 134 -13.03 -0.11 21.30
C SER A 134 -12.48 0.20 19.91
N GLY A 135 -12.47 1.47 19.52
CA GLY A 135 -12.09 1.90 18.18
C GLY A 135 -13.18 1.71 17.13
N ASP A 136 -14.43 1.46 17.55
CA ASP A 136 -15.55 1.09 16.67
C ASP A 136 -16.33 2.33 16.20
N CYS A 137 -16.07 2.76 14.97
CA CYS A 137 -16.80 3.88 14.36
C CYS A 137 -18.26 3.56 14.03
N GLY A 138 -18.65 2.30 13.85
CA GLY A 138 -20.05 1.92 13.67
C GLY A 138 -20.84 2.05 14.98
N GLN A 139 -20.24 1.63 16.09
CA GLN A 139 -20.80 1.85 17.43
C GLN A 139 -20.89 3.35 17.74
N ALA A 140 -19.86 4.13 17.42
CA ALA A 140 -19.87 5.58 17.64
C ALA A 140 -21.00 6.27 16.87
N GLU A 141 -21.15 5.99 15.57
CA GLU A 141 -22.20 6.58 14.74
C GLU A 141 -23.61 6.23 15.22
N SER A 142 -23.85 4.95 15.51
CA SER A 142 -25.16 4.52 16.04
C SER A 142 -25.50 5.19 17.38
N THR A 143 -24.49 5.52 18.18
CA THR A 143 -24.67 6.25 19.45
C THR A 143 -24.92 7.74 19.21
N VAL A 144 -24.21 8.35 18.25
CA VAL A 144 -24.40 9.76 17.86
C VAL A 144 -25.78 9.99 17.23
N ASP A 145 -26.29 9.04 16.45
CA ASP A 145 -27.60 9.14 15.78
C ASP A 145 -28.79 9.20 16.77
N ARG A 146 -28.57 8.84 18.04
CA ARG A 146 -29.57 8.99 19.12
C ARG A 146 -29.69 10.43 19.62
N ILE A 147 -28.76 11.31 19.25
CA ILE A 147 -28.75 12.71 19.69
C ILE A 147 -29.83 13.49 18.93
N TRP A 148 -30.67 14.21 19.67
CA TRP A 148 -31.73 15.05 19.14
C TRP A 148 -31.71 16.40 19.86
N PHE A 149 -32.58 17.33 19.47
CA PHE A 149 -32.62 18.71 19.99
C PHE A 149 -32.59 18.80 21.53
N GLY A 150 -33.27 17.90 22.24
CA GLY A 150 -33.28 17.87 23.71
C GLY A 150 -31.89 17.72 24.33
N HIS A 151 -31.00 16.93 23.71
CA HIS A 151 -29.63 16.74 24.19
C HIS A 151 -28.76 17.99 24.03
N TYR A 152 -28.99 18.81 23.02
CA TYR A 152 -28.25 20.08 22.86
C TYR A 152 -28.62 21.10 23.93
N VAL A 153 -29.87 21.12 24.36
CA VAL A 153 -30.35 22.04 25.42
C VAL A 153 -29.90 21.56 26.79
N VAL A 154 -29.92 20.25 27.00
CA VAL A 154 -29.67 19.66 28.30
C VAL A 154 -28.18 19.41 28.52
N ASP A 155 -27.40 18.99 27.52
CA ASP A 155 -25.97 18.65 27.67
C ASP A 155 -25.12 19.03 26.44
N GLY A 156 -24.93 20.33 26.25
CA GLY A 156 -24.12 20.88 25.14
C GLY A 156 -22.66 20.39 25.08
N PRO A 157 -21.92 20.26 26.20
CA PRO A 157 -20.56 19.73 26.17
C PRO A 157 -20.45 18.29 25.67
N MET A 158 -21.43 17.43 26.01
CA MET A 158 -21.51 16.08 25.47
C MET A 158 -21.74 16.10 23.95
N THR A 159 -22.67 16.92 23.45
CA THR A 159 -22.94 16.97 22.00
C THR A 159 -21.75 17.47 21.19
N VAL A 160 -20.95 18.40 21.70
CA VAL A 160 -19.69 18.83 21.05
C VAL A 160 -18.69 17.67 20.95
N ARG A 161 -18.55 16.86 22.01
CA ARG A 161 -17.68 15.68 21.98
C ARG A 161 -18.21 14.63 21.01
N ALA A 162 -19.52 14.43 20.95
CA ALA A 162 -20.17 13.54 19.99
C ALA A 162 -19.90 13.96 18.54
N ASP A 163 -20.05 15.25 18.22
CA ASP A 163 -19.73 15.82 16.91
C ASP A 163 -18.27 15.62 16.51
N GLN A 164 -17.34 15.75 17.47
CA GLN A 164 -15.93 15.48 17.25
C GLN A 164 -15.68 14.00 16.90
N THR A 165 -16.36 13.06 17.58
CA THR A 165 -16.28 11.62 17.26
C THR A 165 -16.84 11.33 15.87
N ALA A 166 -18.00 11.89 15.55
CA ALA A 166 -18.61 11.70 14.22
C ALA A 166 -17.67 12.22 13.11
N LYS A 167 -17.09 13.42 13.30
CA LYS A 167 -16.07 13.97 12.38
C LYS A 167 -14.84 13.07 12.27
N ALA A 168 -14.35 12.52 13.39
CA ALA A 168 -13.23 11.58 13.38
C ALA A 168 -13.56 10.34 12.53
N CYS A 169 -14.73 9.74 12.76
CA CYS A 169 -15.16 8.53 12.05
C CYS A 169 -15.36 8.75 10.55
N VAL A 170 -15.91 9.89 10.12
CA VAL A 170 -16.01 10.25 8.70
C VAL A 170 -14.62 10.33 8.07
N ARG A 171 -13.66 11.01 8.71
CA ARG A 171 -12.28 11.13 8.22
C ARG A 171 -11.59 9.77 8.19
N LEU A 172 -11.71 8.98 9.25
CA LEU A 172 -11.11 7.64 9.35
C LEU A 172 -11.64 6.70 8.29
N ARG A 173 -12.95 6.69 8.01
CA ARG A 173 -13.54 5.86 6.94
C ARG A 173 -13.00 6.23 5.56
N ALA A 174 -12.84 7.53 5.28
CA ALA A 174 -12.22 8.00 4.05
C ALA A 174 -10.78 7.49 3.93
N VAL A 175 -10.00 7.60 5.01
CA VAL A 175 -8.62 7.09 5.07
C VAL A 175 -8.56 5.57 4.93
N GLU A 176 -9.46 4.82 5.57
CA GLU A 176 -9.53 3.36 5.43
C GLU A 176 -9.81 2.93 3.99
N GLY A 177 -10.66 3.67 3.26
CA GLY A 177 -10.88 3.49 1.83
C GLY A 177 -9.58 3.70 1.04
N THR A 178 -8.83 4.77 1.33
CA THR A 178 -7.52 5.02 0.73
C THR A 178 -6.52 3.91 1.06
N LEU A 179 -6.36 3.54 2.34
CA LEU A 179 -5.47 2.48 2.81
C LEU A 179 -5.79 1.13 2.17
N SER A 180 -7.08 0.83 1.97
CA SER A 180 -7.52 -0.36 1.25
C SER A 180 -7.03 -0.33 -0.19
N SER A 181 -7.23 0.79 -0.91
CA SER A 181 -6.78 0.93 -2.29
C SER A 181 -5.24 0.90 -2.44
N VAL A 182 -4.54 1.38 -1.42
CA VAL A 182 -3.07 1.41 -1.33
C VAL A 182 -2.53 0.00 -1.15
N ALA A 183 -3.11 -0.80 -0.24
CA ALA A 183 -2.71 -2.18 0.01
C ALA A 183 -2.72 -3.04 -1.26
N TRP A 184 -3.71 -2.82 -2.14
CA TRP A 184 -3.82 -3.51 -3.42
C TRP A 184 -2.79 -3.07 -4.47
N ARG A 185 -2.46 -1.77 -4.52
CA ARG A 185 -1.64 -1.18 -5.58
C ARG A 185 -0.16 -1.05 -5.24
N GLY A 186 0.20 -1.12 -3.96
CA GLY A 186 1.56 -0.79 -3.51
C GLY A 186 1.85 0.73 -3.57
N ASP A 187 0.82 1.58 -3.50
CA ASP A 187 0.96 3.03 -3.67
C ASP A 187 1.51 3.72 -2.42
N THR A 188 2.83 3.95 -2.42
CA THR A 188 3.52 4.65 -1.32
C THR A 188 3.14 6.13 -1.17
N SER A 189 2.71 6.79 -2.24
CA SER A 189 2.28 8.19 -2.19
C SER A 189 0.91 8.34 -1.53
N GLY A 190 0.00 7.42 -1.86
CA GLY A 190 -1.27 7.26 -1.17
C GLY A 190 -1.08 6.87 0.30
N LEU A 191 -0.12 6.00 0.61
CA LEU A 191 0.21 5.63 1.99
C LEU A 191 0.70 6.84 2.81
N GLN A 192 1.61 7.64 2.25
CA GLN A 192 2.09 8.86 2.88
C GLN A 192 0.95 9.84 3.15
N SER A 193 0.06 10.03 2.18
CA SER A 193 -1.10 10.92 2.31
C SER A 193 -2.06 10.42 3.39
N ALA A 194 -2.34 9.11 3.43
CA ALA A 194 -3.16 8.48 4.46
C ALA A 194 -2.56 8.66 5.87
N TYR A 195 -1.26 8.48 6.04
CA TYR A 195 -0.58 8.71 7.32
C TYR A 195 -0.60 10.18 7.74
N GLY A 196 -0.48 11.10 6.78
CA GLY A 196 -0.65 12.53 7.02
C GLY A 196 -2.03 12.86 7.58
N GLU A 197 -3.07 12.26 7.01
CA GLU A 197 -4.46 12.45 7.45
C GLU A 197 -4.75 11.80 8.81
N LEU A 198 -4.23 10.60 9.09
CA LEU A 198 -4.32 10.00 10.42
C LEU A 198 -3.61 10.88 11.47
N GLY A 199 -2.46 11.45 11.12
CA GLY A 199 -1.75 12.41 11.97
C GLY A 199 -2.54 13.70 12.20
N ALA A 200 -3.30 14.17 11.20
CA ALA A 200 -4.19 15.31 11.34
C ALA A 200 -5.38 14.99 12.25
N VAL A 201 -5.99 13.80 12.15
CA VAL A 201 -7.04 13.35 13.09
C VAL A 201 -6.53 13.36 14.52
N LEU A 202 -5.34 12.81 14.80
CA LEU A 202 -4.76 12.82 16.14
C LEU A 202 -4.49 14.23 16.69
N ARG A 203 -4.18 15.20 15.82
CA ARG A 203 -3.88 16.58 16.21
C ARG A 203 -5.15 17.42 16.40
N ASP A 204 -6.11 17.27 15.50
CA ASP A 204 -7.31 18.09 15.44
C ASP A 204 -8.41 17.56 16.37
N LEU A 205 -8.40 16.26 16.65
CA LEU A 205 -9.44 15.53 17.39
C LEU A 205 -8.79 14.63 18.47
N PRO A 206 -8.31 15.20 19.60
CA PRO A 206 -7.65 14.42 20.66
C PRO A 206 -8.58 13.36 21.26
N GLY A 207 -8.02 12.22 21.68
CA GLY A 207 -8.76 11.11 22.29
C GLY A 207 -9.26 10.04 21.33
N HIS A 208 -8.82 10.05 20.06
CA HIS A 208 -9.23 9.10 19.01
C HIS A 208 -8.10 8.11 18.62
N ASP A 209 -7.06 7.98 19.45
CA ASP A 209 -5.89 7.14 19.20
C ASP A 209 -6.23 5.67 18.92
N ARG A 210 -7.21 5.13 19.65
CA ARG A 210 -7.68 3.74 19.50
C ARG A 210 -8.42 3.50 18.19
N MET A 211 -9.19 4.49 17.70
CA MET A 211 -9.85 4.41 16.40
C MET A 211 -8.81 4.47 15.26
N VAL A 212 -7.80 5.33 15.38
CA VAL A 212 -6.65 5.35 14.45
C VAL A 212 -5.90 4.01 14.48
N ALA A 213 -5.69 3.42 15.65
CA ALA A 213 -5.09 2.10 15.77
C ALA A 213 -5.90 1.02 15.03
N ALA A 214 -7.22 1.00 15.20
CA ALA A 214 -8.09 0.03 14.55
C ALA A 214 -8.00 0.12 13.01
N ALA A 215 -7.97 1.33 12.46
CA ALA A 215 -7.78 1.56 11.03
C ALA A 215 -6.42 1.03 10.53
N LEU A 216 -5.34 1.22 11.32
CA LEU A 216 -4.01 0.71 11.01
C LEU A 216 -3.91 -0.81 11.13
N ASP A 217 -4.55 -1.42 12.12
CA ASP A 217 -4.60 -2.87 12.30
C ASP A 217 -5.38 -3.53 11.14
N GLY A 218 -6.48 -2.90 10.70
CA GLY A 218 -7.20 -3.30 9.50
C GLY A 218 -6.35 -3.23 8.24
N PHE A 219 -5.54 -2.17 8.08
CA PHE A 219 -4.56 -2.08 6.99
C PHE A 219 -3.48 -3.17 7.06
N ALA A 220 -2.91 -3.41 8.23
CA ALA A 220 -1.91 -4.47 8.44
C ALA A 220 -2.45 -5.86 8.11
N GLY A 221 -3.71 -6.15 8.47
CA GLY A 221 -4.40 -7.39 8.11
C GLY A 221 -4.50 -7.58 6.60
N ARG A 222 -4.80 -6.52 5.84
CA ARG A 222 -4.88 -6.59 4.37
C ARG A 222 -3.52 -6.83 3.71
N LEU A 223 -2.43 -6.31 4.28
CA LEU A 223 -1.08 -6.54 3.76
C LEU A 223 -0.68 -8.03 3.79
N ALA A 224 -1.16 -8.79 4.78
CA ALA A 224 -0.82 -10.20 4.94
C ALA A 224 -1.36 -11.10 3.83
N GLY A 225 -2.47 -10.71 3.17
CA GLY A 225 -3.10 -11.46 2.08
C GLY A 225 -2.93 -10.82 0.69
N GLY A 226 -2.19 -9.72 0.59
CA GLY A 226 -2.05 -8.94 -0.65
C GLY A 226 -1.04 -9.49 -1.65
N ASP A 227 -0.87 -8.77 -2.76
CA ASP A 227 0.19 -9.06 -3.74
C ASP A 227 1.59 -8.91 -3.09
N PRO A 228 2.49 -9.89 -3.22
CA PRO A 228 3.80 -9.85 -2.58
C PRO A 228 4.63 -8.62 -2.94
N CYS A 229 4.56 -8.14 -4.20
CA CYS A 229 5.32 -6.97 -4.61
C CYS A 229 4.73 -5.67 -4.05
N ALA A 230 3.40 -5.53 -4.03
CA ALA A 230 2.74 -4.42 -3.37
C ALA A 230 3.09 -4.38 -1.87
N THR A 231 3.00 -5.52 -1.18
CA THR A 231 3.34 -5.61 0.25
C THR A 231 4.82 -5.32 0.51
N ALA A 232 5.74 -5.81 -0.33
CA ALA A 232 7.17 -5.49 -0.22
C ALA A 232 7.42 -3.98 -0.32
N GLN A 233 6.79 -3.30 -1.28
CA GLN A 233 6.94 -1.86 -1.47
C GLN A 233 6.37 -1.05 -0.30
N LEU A 234 5.21 -1.44 0.24
CA LEU A 234 4.60 -0.75 1.38
C LEU A 234 5.39 -0.98 2.68
N THR A 235 5.90 -2.19 2.89
CA THR A 235 6.77 -2.49 4.05
C THR A 235 8.12 -1.79 3.97
N ASP A 236 8.64 -1.50 2.76
CA ASP A 236 9.80 -0.62 2.57
C ASP A 236 9.54 0.79 3.06
N TRP A 237 8.42 1.36 2.65
CA TRP A 237 8.03 2.69 3.07
C TRP A 237 7.83 2.78 4.59
N LEU A 238 7.12 1.81 5.17
CA LEU A 238 6.86 1.77 6.62
C LEU A 238 8.16 1.70 7.44
N ARG A 239 9.17 0.98 6.95
CA ARG A 239 10.48 0.87 7.60
C ARG A 239 11.29 2.16 7.54
N GLN A 240 11.21 2.87 6.41
CA GLN A 240 11.99 4.10 6.17
C GLN A 240 11.33 5.34 6.79
N ARG A 241 10.03 5.26 7.11
CA ARG A 241 9.28 6.35 7.71
C ARG A 241 9.91 6.76 9.07
N PRO A 242 10.15 8.06 9.30
CA PRO A 242 10.55 8.56 10.62
C PRO A 242 9.51 8.25 11.69
N ALA A 243 9.95 7.85 12.88
CA ALA A 243 9.07 7.65 14.02
C ALA A 243 8.37 8.96 14.39
N SER A 244 7.05 8.91 14.58
CA SER A 244 6.28 10.07 15.06
C SER A 244 6.04 10.05 16.56
N HIS A 245 6.45 8.99 17.27
CA HIS A 245 6.19 8.74 18.68
C HIS A 245 4.70 8.76 19.02
N THR A 246 3.87 8.28 18.10
CA THR A 246 2.42 8.16 18.25
C THR A 246 1.95 6.77 17.85
N VAL A 247 0.65 6.52 17.94
CA VAL A 247 0.02 5.26 17.49
C VAL A 247 0.31 4.90 16.03
N LEU A 248 0.72 5.88 15.20
CA LEU A 248 1.12 5.66 13.81
C LEU A 248 2.34 4.74 13.67
N ASP A 249 3.21 4.67 14.67
CA ASP A 249 4.40 3.82 14.63
C ASP A 249 4.06 2.33 14.82
N ARG A 250 2.83 2.01 15.23
CA ARG A 250 2.36 0.63 15.45
C ARG A 250 2.50 -0.24 14.21
N ALA A 251 2.20 0.31 13.02
CA ALA A 251 2.27 -0.44 11.77
C ALA A 251 3.71 -0.85 11.40
N ALA A 252 4.73 -0.11 11.83
CA ALA A 252 6.12 -0.55 11.68
C ALA A 252 6.41 -1.84 12.46
N GLY A 253 5.69 -2.08 13.58
CA GLY A 253 5.84 -3.29 14.38
C GLY A 253 5.43 -4.59 13.67
N VAL A 254 4.60 -4.53 12.62
CA VAL A 254 4.23 -5.73 11.84
C VAL A 254 5.18 -6.01 10.67
N VAL A 255 6.01 -5.04 10.27
CA VAL A 255 6.91 -5.14 9.11
C VAL A 255 7.83 -6.37 9.19
N PRO A 256 8.50 -6.68 10.32
CA PRO A 256 9.39 -7.85 10.38
C PRO A 256 8.69 -9.19 10.19
N LYS A 257 7.36 -9.26 10.43
CA LYS A 257 6.56 -10.48 10.23
C LYS A 257 6.11 -10.64 8.78
N LEU A 258 5.82 -9.53 8.09
CA LEU A 258 5.24 -9.55 6.74
C LEU A 258 6.29 -9.44 5.63
N ALA A 259 7.31 -8.61 5.83
CA ALA A 259 8.27 -8.26 4.78
C ALA A 259 9.08 -9.45 4.22
N PRO A 260 9.57 -10.42 5.01
CA PRO A 260 10.37 -11.51 4.45
C PRO A 260 9.61 -12.33 3.40
N ALA A 261 8.36 -12.70 3.70
CA ALA A 261 7.52 -13.46 2.75
C ALA A 261 7.17 -12.62 1.52
N ALA A 262 6.87 -11.33 1.70
CA ALA A 262 6.58 -10.41 0.61
C ALA A 262 7.79 -10.19 -0.33
N LEU A 263 8.99 -10.01 0.23
CA LEU A 263 10.24 -9.84 -0.52
C LEU A 263 10.57 -11.10 -1.34
N ALA A 264 10.52 -12.29 -0.72
CA ALA A 264 10.75 -13.54 -1.42
C ALA A 264 9.71 -13.78 -2.52
N GLY A 265 8.42 -13.60 -2.23
CA GLY A 265 7.34 -13.77 -3.21
C GLY A 265 7.41 -12.75 -4.35
N CYS A 266 7.82 -11.51 -4.08
CA CYS A 266 8.03 -10.53 -5.13
C CYS A 266 9.24 -10.88 -6.01
N GLY A 267 10.33 -11.36 -5.38
CA GLY A 267 11.48 -11.92 -6.10
C GLY A 267 11.05 -13.03 -7.07
N ASP A 268 10.25 -13.99 -6.60
CA ASP A 268 9.74 -15.09 -7.42
C ASP A 268 8.91 -14.57 -8.61
N LYS A 269 8.00 -13.61 -8.36
CA LYS A 269 7.15 -13.02 -9.40
C LYS A 269 7.99 -12.30 -10.46
N ARG A 270 9.02 -11.55 -10.06
CA ARG A 270 9.94 -10.84 -10.97
C ARG A 270 10.82 -11.82 -11.75
N ALA A 271 11.31 -12.88 -11.12
CA ALA A 271 12.08 -13.94 -11.75
C ALA A 271 11.26 -14.67 -12.83
N ASN A 272 10.00 -15.00 -12.52
CA ASN A 272 9.07 -15.62 -13.49
C ASN A 272 8.79 -14.69 -14.69
N ALA A 273 8.75 -13.38 -14.47
CA ALA A 273 8.63 -12.37 -15.52
C ALA A 273 9.98 -12.09 -16.24
N ARG A 274 11.07 -12.80 -15.91
CA ARG A 274 12.44 -12.59 -16.41
C ARG A 274 13.00 -11.18 -16.15
N SER A 275 12.43 -10.46 -15.18
CA SER A 275 13.01 -9.21 -14.66
C SER A 275 14.08 -9.55 -13.62
N TRP A 276 15.21 -10.07 -14.09
CA TRP A 276 16.24 -10.64 -13.22
C TRP A 276 16.89 -9.61 -12.31
N THR A 277 17.10 -8.38 -12.79
CA THR A 277 17.64 -7.28 -11.97
C THR A 277 16.74 -6.98 -10.78
N ASP A 278 15.44 -6.82 -11.02
CA ASP A 278 14.46 -6.58 -9.96
C ASP A 278 14.35 -7.76 -9.01
N ALA A 279 14.34 -9.00 -9.54
CA ALA A 279 14.26 -10.20 -8.74
C ALA A 279 15.46 -10.32 -7.80
N LYS A 280 16.67 -10.15 -8.32
CA LYS A 280 17.92 -10.16 -7.55
C LYS A 280 17.88 -9.12 -6.45
N ALA A 281 17.45 -7.89 -6.75
CA ALA A 281 17.35 -6.82 -5.76
C ALA A 281 16.41 -7.19 -4.60
N ARG A 282 15.26 -7.81 -4.88
CA ARG A 282 14.30 -8.22 -3.83
C ARG A 282 14.79 -9.38 -2.97
N TYR A 283 15.44 -10.38 -3.55
CA TYR A 283 16.05 -11.44 -2.76
C TYR A 283 17.23 -10.94 -1.93
N GLN A 284 18.12 -10.12 -2.51
CA GLN A 284 19.24 -9.53 -1.78
C GLN A 284 18.76 -8.68 -0.61
N GLN A 285 17.71 -7.89 -0.82
CA GLN A 285 17.09 -7.09 0.23
C GLN A 285 16.61 -7.95 1.41
N LEU A 286 16.05 -9.13 1.16
CA LEU A 286 15.67 -10.07 2.22
C LEU A 286 16.90 -10.51 3.04
N LEU A 287 17.99 -10.87 2.35
CA LEU A 287 19.24 -11.30 2.98
C LEU A 287 19.87 -10.19 3.83
N ASP A 288 19.85 -8.96 3.33
CA ASP A 288 20.46 -7.81 3.99
C ASP A 288 19.65 -7.36 5.22
N GLN A 289 18.32 -7.34 5.12
CA GLN A 289 17.43 -6.78 6.15
C GLN A 289 16.95 -7.80 7.17
N TYR A 290 16.90 -9.09 6.81
CA TYR A 290 16.39 -10.16 7.66
C TYR A 290 17.34 -11.37 7.69
N PRO A 291 18.61 -11.17 8.09
CA PRO A 291 19.56 -12.26 8.17
C PRO A 291 19.07 -13.35 9.14
N GLY A 292 19.17 -14.61 8.74
CA GLY A 292 18.75 -15.76 9.56
C GLY A 292 17.25 -16.05 9.54
N ASN A 293 16.45 -15.34 8.74
CA ASN A 293 15.05 -15.70 8.51
C ASN A 293 14.95 -17.08 7.83
N ALA A 294 13.86 -17.83 8.06
CA ALA A 294 13.62 -19.14 7.44
C ALA A 294 13.67 -19.12 5.90
N LEU A 295 13.41 -17.96 5.28
CA LEU A 295 13.45 -17.78 3.82
C LEU A 295 14.85 -17.41 3.27
N THR A 296 15.88 -17.30 4.11
CA THR A 296 17.25 -16.93 3.70
C THR A 296 17.79 -17.88 2.62
N ALA A 297 17.66 -19.20 2.81
CA ALA A 297 18.14 -20.19 1.84
C ALA A 297 17.43 -20.04 0.48
N LYS A 298 16.11 -19.79 0.50
CA LYS A 298 15.33 -19.52 -0.71
C LYS A 298 15.81 -18.25 -1.41
N ALA A 299 16.05 -17.17 -0.67
CA ALA A 299 16.54 -15.93 -1.23
C ALA A 299 17.95 -16.07 -1.82
N GLN A 300 18.85 -16.84 -1.19
CA GLN A 300 20.17 -17.14 -1.74
C GLN A 300 20.09 -17.87 -3.09
N GLU A 301 19.24 -18.89 -3.19
CA GLU A 301 19.02 -19.57 -4.48
C GLU A 301 18.37 -18.63 -5.50
N GLY A 302 17.44 -17.78 -5.08
CA GLY A 302 16.84 -16.75 -5.93
C GLY A 302 17.86 -15.74 -6.48
N VAL A 303 18.81 -15.27 -5.66
CA VAL A 303 19.92 -14.40 -6.09
C VAL A 303 20.79 -15.11 -7.12
N LYS A 304 21.12 -16.39 -6.88
CA LYS A 304 21.91 -17.22 -7.80
C LYS A 304 21.20 -17.40 -9.13
N GLN A 305 19.92 -17.81 -9.12
CA GLN A 305 19.11 -17.97 -10.32
C GLN A 305 18.99 -16.66 -11.10
N ALA A 306 18.73 -15.53 -10.42
CA ALA A 306 18.63 -14.24 -11.07
C ALA A 306 19.98 -13.79 -11.67
N THR A 307 21.10 -14.10 -11.01
CA THR A 307 22.44 -13.85 -11.55
C THR A 307 22.69 -14.67 -12.81
N GLN A 308 22.35 -15.96 -12.81
CA GLN A 308 22.43 -16.83 -13.99
C GLN A 308 21.53 -16.33 -15.13
N GLY A 309 20.33 -15.81 -14.82
CA GLY A 309 19.44 -15.21 -15.81
C GLY A 309 20.03 -13.96 -16.48
N LEU A 310 20.71 -13.10 -15.70
CA LEU A 310 21.43 -11.93 -16.22
C LEU A 310 22.63 -12.31 -17.09
N GLU A 311 23.42 -13.29 -16.63
CA GLU A 311 24.56 -13.82 -17.37
C GLU A 311 24.12 -14.38 -18.73
N LEU A 312 23.04 -15.17 -18.75
CA LEU A 312 22.50 -15.74 -19.99
C LEU A 312 21.99 -14.65 -20.95
N GLN A 313 21.31 -13.61 -20.44
CA GLN A 313 20.91 -12.45 -21.26
C GLN A 313 22.12 -11.72 -21.85
N HIS A 314 23.20 -11.59 -21.08
CA HIS A 314 24.43 -10.98 -21.56
C HIS A 314 25.08 -11.80 -22.67
N LEU A 315 25.12 -13.15 -22.54
CA LEU A 315 25.59 -14.03 -23.60
C LEU A 315 24.83 -13.86 -24.91
N PHE A 316 23.49 -13.83 -24.85
CA PHE A 316 22.66 -13.60 -26.04
C PHE A 316 22.96 -12.24 -26.69
N THR A 317 23.24 -11.22 -25.87
CA THR A 317 23.55 -9.87 -26.36
C THR A 317 24.92 -9.79 -27.03
N LEU A 318 25.91 -10.53 -26.51
CA LEU A 318 27.25 -10.54 -27.10
C LEU A 318 27.26 -11.15 -28.51
N GLY A 319 26.56 -12.28 -28.71
CA GLY A 319 26.60 -12.99 -29.98
C GLY A 319 28.05 -13.27 -30.42
N GLN A 320 28.40 -12.95 -31.67
CA GLN A 320 29.76 -13.11 -32.19
C GLN A 320 30.83 -12.30 -31.41
N ASN A 321 30.45 -11.22 -30.73
CA ASN A 321 31.38 -10.43 -29.90
C ASN A 321 31.88 -11.20 -28.68
N TYR A 322 31.28 -12.35 -28.34
CA TYR A 322 31.81 -13.24 -27.31
C TYR A 322 33.27 -13.63 -27.60
N CYS A 323 33.63 -13.80 -28.88
CA CYS A 323 34.98 -14.20 -29.26
C CYS A 323 36.06 -13.16 -28.98
N THR A 324 35.68 -11.90 -28.83
CA THR A 324 36.60 -10.81 -28.45
C THR A 324 36.54 -10.53 -26.95
N THR A 325 35.36 -10.64 -26.34
CA THR A 325 35.14 -10.42 -24.91
C THR A 325 34.36 -11.60 -24.31
N PRO A 326 35.04 -12.70 -23.96
CA PRO A 326 34.38 -13.86 -23.38
C PRO A 326 33.69 -13.50 -22.07
N ALA A 327 32.46 -13.97 -21.90
CA ALA A 327 31.66 -13.75 -20.70
C ALA A 327 31.34 -15.07 -19.99
N VAL A 328 30.98 -14.95 -18.71
CA VAL A 328 30.67 -16.09 -17.85
C VAL A 328 29.17 -16.34 -17.83
N TYR A 329 28.77 -17.61 -17.90
CA TYR A 329 27.44 -18.07 -17.51
C TYR A 329 27.55 -19.29 -16.59
N SER A 330 27.47 -19.00 -15.31
CA SER A 330 27.67 -19.97 -14.21
C SER A 330 26.63 -21.11 -14.19
N GLY A 331 25.52 -20.97 -14.92
CA GLY A 331 24.49 -22.00 -15.10
C GLY A 331 24.80 -23.05 -16.17
N ALA A 332 25.86 -22.88 -16.97
CA ALA A 332 26.25 -23.86 -17.99
C ALA A 332 26.79 -25.15 -17.37
N ALA A 333 26.65 -26.25 -18.12
CA ALA A 333 27.34 -27.50 -17.80
C ALA A 333 28.86 -27.29 -17.86
N PRO A 334 29.64 -27.93 -16.96
CA PRO A 334 31.09 -27.78 -16.94
C PRO A 334 31.73 -28.43 -18.16
N TYR A 335 32.85 -27.87 -18.62
CA TYR A 335 33.68 -28.51 -19.63
C TYR A 335 34.32 -29.79 -19.08
N VAL A 336 34.25 -30.87 -19.87
CA VAL A 336 34.83 -32.17 -19.50
C VAL A 336 35.84 -32.59 -20.57
N LYS A 337 37.11 -32.67 -20.16
CA LYS A 337 38.20 -33.12 -21.03
C LYS A 337 38.01 -34.58 -21.45
N GLY A 338 38.19 -34.87 -22.74
CA GLY A 338 38.07 -36.20 -23.34
C GLY A 338 36.63 -36.64 -23.61
N ALA A 339 35.65 -35.75 -23.41
CA ALA A 339 34.23 -35.98 -23.70
C ALA A 339 33.76 -35.06 -24.83
N ALA A 340 32.65 -35.42 -25.47
CA ALA A 340 32.02 -34.54 -26.45
C ALA A 340 31.36 -33.34 -25.74
N ASN A 341 31.91 -32.14 -25.96
CA ASN A 341 31.39 -30.89 -25.40
C ASN A 341 30.60 -30.15 -26.50
N ARG A 342 29.30 -29.98 -26.29
CA ARG A 342 28.48 -29.22 -27.25
C ARG A 342 28.81 -27.72 -27.16
N ALA A 343 28.88 -27.05 -28.30
CA ALA A 343 29.33 -25.68 -28.37
C ALA A 343 28.48 -24.79 -29.28
N VAL A 344 28.52 -23.49 -29.03
CA VAL A 344 28.17 -22.49 -30.04
C VAL A 344 29.41 -22.23 -30.88
N VAL A 345 29.26 -22.22 -32.20
CA VAL A 345 30.36 -21.94 -33.13
C VAL A 345 30.16 -20.56 -33.74
N TYR A 346 31.17 -19.71 -33.61
CA TYR A 346 31.24 -18.41 -34.29
C TYR A 346 32.44 -18.39 -35.22
N HIS A 347 32.26 -17.79 -36.40
CA HIS A 347 33.32 -17.59 -37.38
C HIS A 347 33.37 -16.12 -37.80
N SER A 348 34.57 -15.62 -38.10
CA SER A 348 34.78 -14.22 -38.49
C SER A 348 34.48 -13.93 -39.96
N ASP A 349 34.41 -14.94 -40.82
CA ASP A 349 34.27 -14.73 -42.26
C ASP A 349 32.82 -14.45 -42.68
N THR A 350 32.64 -13.39 -43.47
CA THR A 350 31.38 -12.98 -44.12
C THR A 350 31.13 -13.71 -45.44
N TYR A 351 32.17 -14.29 -46.05
CA TYR A 351 31.97 -15.26 -47.11
C TYR A 351 31.52 -16.55 -46.45
N ASP A 352 30.35 -17.02 -46.87
CA ASP A 352 29.67 -18.23 -46.45
C ASP A 352 30.59 -19.44 -46.69
N ASP A 353 31.61 -19.64 -45.84
CA ASP A 353 32.66 -20.63 -46.05
C ASP A 353 32.01 -22.00 -45.86
N LEU A 354 31.61 -22.58 -46.99
CA LEU A 354 30.78 -23.79 -47.11
C LEU A 354 31.32 -24.96 -46.27
N TYR A 355 32.61 -24.94 -45.94
CA TYR A 355 33.30 -25.92 -45.11
C TYR A 355 32.86 -25.86 -43.64
N LEU A 356 32.62 -24.67 -43.07
CA LEU A 356 32.22 -24.54 -41.66
C LEU A 356 30.76 -24.96 -41.43
N LYS A 357 29.92 -24.88 -42.47
CA LYS A 357 28.54 -25.43 -42.44
C LYS A 357 28.51 -26.96 -42.33
N LYS A 358 29.63 -27.64 -42.61
CA LYS A 358 29.76 -29.11 -42.54
C LYS A 358 30.18 -29.61 -41.16
N ILE A 359 30.41 -28.72 -40.19
CA ILE A 359 30.67 -29.12 -38.80
C ILE A 359 29.46 -29.91 -38.28
N PRO A 360 29.65 -31.14 -37.77
CA PRO A 360 28.55 -31.98 -37.28
C PRO A 360 27.60 -31.26 -36.31
N THR A 361 26.30 -31.34 -36.58
CA THR A 361 25.27 -30.74 -35.72
C THR A 361 25.25 -31.31 -34.31
N GLY A 362 25.72 -32.56 -34.13
CA GLY A 362 25.87 -33.19 -32.81
C GLY A 362 26.89 -32.51 -31.89
N TRP A 363 27.82 -31.72 -32.43
CA TRP A 363 28.77 -30.91 -31.66
C TRP A 363 28.27 -29.50 -31.41
N GLN A 364 27.24 -29.06 -32.13
CA GLN A 364 26.69 -27.71 -32.00
C GLN A 364 25.56 -27.70 -30.95
N ALA A 365 25.34 -26.57 -30.30
CA ALA A 365 24.22 -26.32 -29.40
C ALA A 365 23.80 -24.86 -29.45
N ASP A 366 22.56 -24.59 -29.01
CA ASP A 366 22.13 -23.24 -28.69
C ASP A 366 22.91 -22.71 -27.47
N VAL A 367 23.00 -21.38 -27.35
CA VAL A 367 23.72 -20.68 -26.27
C VAL A 367 23.32 -21.16 -24.88
N SER A 368 22.05 -21.53 -24.67
CA SER A 368 21.55 -22.00 -23.37
C SER A 368 21.98 -23.43 -23.00
N GLN A 369 22.47 -24.22 -23.96
CA GLN A 369 22.87 -25.63 -23.79
C GLN A 369 24.37 -25.84 -24.06
N ALA A 370 25.08 -24.78 -24.45
CA ALA A 370 26.49 -24.86 -24.79
C ALA A 370 27.37 -24.98 -23.54
N VAL A 371 28.35 -25.86 -23.64
CA VAL A 371 29.43 -26.04 -22.65
C VAL A 371 30.58 -25.08 -22.95
N MET A 372 30.80 -24.79 -24.23
CA MET A 372 31.85 -23.89 -24.69
C MET A 372 31.40 -23.04 -25.89
N VAL A 373 32.12 -21.96 -26.17
CA VAL A 373 32.01 -21.19 -27.42
C VAL A 373 33.29 -21.40 -28.21
N VAL A 374 33.16 -21.86 -29.45
CA VAL A 374 34.25 -22.09 -30.39
C VAL A 374 34.31 -20.91 -31.36
N CYS A 375 35.42 -20.19 -31.31
CA CYS A 375 35.73 -19.02 -32.12
C CYS A 375 36.73 -19.42 -33.20
N ILE A 376 36.27 -19.46 -34.43
CA ILE A 376 37.06 -19.79 -35.62
C ILE A 376 37.43 -18.47 -36.29
N GLY A 377 38.73 -18.16 -36.33
CA GLY A 377 39.22 -16.98 -37.02
C GLY A 377 39.28 -17.17 -38.54
N GLU A 378 39.83 -16.16 -39.21
CA GLU A 378 39.92 -16.15 -40.68
C GLU A 378 40.77 -17.31 -41.21
N ARG A 379 40.39 -17.79 -42.40
CA ARG A 379 41.13 -18.86 -43.08
C ARG A 379 42.50 -18.38 -43.49
N ASP A 380 43.48 -19.26 -43.31
CA ASP A 380 44.87 -19.07 -43.71
C ASP A 380 45.39 -20.30 -44.47
N ALA A 381 46.53 -20.15 -45.15
CA ALA A 381 47.25 -21.26 -45.76
C ALA A 381 48.03 -22.04 -44.68
N GLY A 382 47.80 -23.34 -44.59
CA GLY A 382 48.51 -24.25 -43.68
C GLY A 382 49.78 -24.84 -44.31
N ALA A 383 50.22 -25.97 -43.74
CA ALA A 383 51.37 -26.70 -44.25
C ALA A 383 51.20 -27.09 -45.74
N PRO A 384 52.28 -27.01 -46.55
CA PRO A 384 52.24 -27.43 -47.95
C PRO A 384 52.01 -28.95 -48.06
N ILE A 385 51.20 -29.37 -49.02
CA ILE A 385 50.87 -30.77 -49.29
C ILE A 385 51.64 -31.26 -50.51
N ARG A 386 51.46 -30.60 -51.67
CA ARG A 386 52.03 -31.06 -52.94
C ARG A 386 52.20 -29.91 -53.92
N THR A 387 53.29 -29.97 -54.70
CA THR A 387 53.54 -29.05 -55.81
C THR A 387 53.26 -29.76 -57.13
N CYS A 388 52.47 -29.13 -58.00
CA CYS A 388 52.07 -29.68 -59.28
C CYS A 388 52.37 -28.71 -60.43
N PRO A 389 52.90 -29.21 -61.56
CA PRO A 389 53.19 -28.39 -62.72
C PRO A 389 51.91 -28.14 -63.53
N TYR A 390 51.69 -26.89 -63.91
CA TYR A 390 50.58 -26.46 -64.74
C TYR A 390 51.08 -25.66 -65.93
N ARG A 391 50.51 -25.92 -67.10
CA ARG A 391 50.80 -25.14 -68.30
C ARG A 391 49.77 -24.01 -68.39
N SER A 392 50.26 -22.78 -68.43
CA SER A 392 49.41 -21.61 -68.68
C SER A 392 48.90 -21.64 -70.11
N GLU A 393 47.59 -21.46 -70.28
CA GLU A 393 46.98 -21.32 -71.61
C GLU A 393 47.32 -19.99 -72.27
N SER A 394 47.64 -18.94 -71.49
CA SER A 394 47.89 -17.60 -72.02
C SER A 394 49.30 -17.40 -72.59
N ASP A 395 50.32 -18.03 -72.00
CA ASP A 395 51.74 -17.86 -72.39
C ASP A 395 52.47 -19.20 -72.65
N GLY A 396 51.78 -20.34 -72.50
CA GLY A 396 52.33 -21.68 -72.74
C GLY A 396 53.38 -22.15 -71.73
N LYS A 397 53.76 -21.31 -70.74
CA LYS A 397 54.81 -21.62 -69.76
C LYS A 397 54.30 -22.60 -68.71
N VAL A 398 55.17 -23.51 -68.29
CA VAL A 398 54.91 -24.40 -67.16
C VAL A 398 55.27 -23.66 -65.87
N ARG A 399 54.32 -23.60 -64.93
CA ARG A 399 54.47 -22.99 -63.61
C ARG A 399 54.16 -24.04 -62.56
N ASN A 400 54.94 -24.05 -61.49
CA ASN A 400 54.72 -24.95 -60.37
C ASN A 400 53.80 -24.27 -59.36
N VAL A 401 52.68 -24.93 -59.03
CA VAL A 401 51.72 -24.46 -58.03
C VAL A 401 51.81 -25.38 -56.83
N THR A 402 52.11 -24.82 -55.66
CA THR A 402 52.11 -25.55 -54.39
C THR A 402 50.74 -25.42 -53.74
N PHE A 403 50.08 -26.55 -53.51
CA PHE A 403 48.85 -26.63 -52.74
C PHE A 403 49.15 -26.89 -51.27
N SER A 404 48.50 -26.12 -50.41
CA SER A 404 48.63 -26.22 -48.95
C SER A 404 47.35 -26.73 -48.30
N LYS A 405 47.45 -27.17 -47.04
CA LYS A 405 46.26 -27.40 -46.21
C LYS A 405 45.50 -26.09 -46.00
N MET A 406 44.20 -26.18 -45.75
CA MET A 406 43.47 -25.06 -45.17
C MET A 406 43.76 -24.99 -43.68
N ALA A 407 44.01 -23.80 -43.15
CA ALA A 407 44.26 -23.61 -41.73
C ALA A 407 43.30 -22.59 -41.12
N PHE A 408 42.81 -22.89 -39.93
CA PHE A 408 41.95 -22.00 -39.15
C PHE A 408 42.51 -21.85 -37.73
N PRO A 409 42.77 -20.62 -37.24
CA PRO A 409 43.01 -20.41 -35.83
C PRO A 409 41.71 -20.62 -35.06
N VAL A 410 41.74 -21.47 -34.04
CA VAL A 410 40.56 -21.85 -33.25
C VAL A 410 40.82 -21.66 -31.78
N LYS A 411 39.94 -20.90 -31.12
CA LYS A 411 39.91 -20.74 -29.68
C LYS A 411 38.58 -21.22 -29.14
N ALA A 412 38.57 -22.04 -28.10
CA ALA A 412 37.36 -22.42 -27.39
C ALA A 412 37.41 -21.95 -25.95
N TYR A 413 36.32 -21.32 -25.50
CA TYR A 413 36.17 -20.84 -24.13
C TYR A 413 35.05 -21.59 -23.44
N GLU A 414 35.29 -22.10 -22.23
CA GLU A 414 34.25 -22.70 -21.39
C GLU A 414 33.22 -21.62 -21.02
N VAL A 415 31.95 -21.86 -21.32
CA VAL A 415 30.86 -20.91 -21.05
C VAL A 415 30.69 -20.70 -19.54
N ARG A 416 30.85 -21.76 -18.75
CA ARG A 416 30.67 -21.73 -17.30
C ARG A 416 31.61 -20.79 -16.57
N THR A 417 32.84 -20.65 -17.05
CA THR A 417 33.91 -19.92 -16.36
C THR A 417 34.50 -18.77 -17.18
N GLY A 418 34.19 -18.70 -18.47
CA GLY A 418 34.79 -17.77 -19.44
C GLY A 418 36.25 -18.10 -19.78
N LYS A 419 36.82 -19.20 -19.27
CA LYS A 419 38.23 -19.53 -19.45
C LYS A 419 38.50 -20.19 -20.79
N LEU A 420 39.65 -19.88 -21.39
CA LEU A 420 40.16 -20.57 -22.57
C LEU A 420 40.47 -22.03 -22.23
N VAL A 421 39.86 -22.96 -22.96
CA VAL A 421 40.07 -24.42 -22.79
C VAL A 421 40.76 -25.05 -24.00
N VAL A 422 40.62 -24.44 -25.19
CA VAL A 422 41.32 -24.85 -26.41
C VAL A 422 41.92 -23.62 -27.08
N ASP A 423 43.18 -23.69 -27.46
CA ASP A 423 43.85 -22.73 -28.34
C ASP A 423 44.72 -23.52 -29.32
N THR A 424 44.29 -23.59 -30.57
CA THR A 424 44.92 -24.44 -31.58
C THR A 424 44.77 -23.87 -32.99
N ARG A 425 45.52 -24.45 -33.93
CA ARG A 425 45.39 -24.20 -35.36
C ARG A 425 44.92 -25.49 -36.02
N VAL A 426 43.68 -25.51 -36.49
CA VAL A 426 43.10 -26.65 -37.20
C VAL A 426 43.58 -26.62 -38.64
N GLU A 427 44.28 -27.66 -39.08
CA GLU A 427 44.70 -27.81 -40.48
C GLU A 427 43.94 -28.95 -41.16
N ILE A 428 43.33 -28.65 -42.30
CA ILE A 428 42.50 -29.57 -43.06
C ILE A 428 43.21 -29.89 -44.38
N GLY A 429 43.50 -31.18 -44.58
CA GLY A 429 43.98 -31.71 -45.85
C GLY A 429 42.83 -31.96 -46.83
N GLY A 430 43.12 -32.60 -47.95
CA GLY A 430 42.11 -32.97 -48.93
C GLY A 430 42.71 -33.27 -50.29
N ALA A 431 41.85 -33.31 -51.31
CA ALA A 431 42.28 -33.46 -52.68
C ALA A 431 43.08 -32.24 -53.14
N VAL A 432 44.18 -32.49 -53.86
CA VAL A 432 45.07 -31.44 -54.39
C VAL A 432 45.46 -31.75 -55.83
N CYS A 433 45.86 -30.72 -56.54
CA CYS A 433 46.25 -30.77 -57.95
C CYS A 433 45.10 -31.15 -58.90
N PRO A 434 44.08 -30.28 -59.04
CA PRO A 434 43.05 -30.44 -60.07
C PRO A 434 43.66 -30.45 -61.46
N SER A 435 42.93 -30.95 -62.46
CA SER A 435 43.42 -31.03 -63.85
C SER A 435 43.67 -29.64 -64.48
N THR A 436 42.95 -28.61 -64.03
CA THR A 436 43.10 -27.22 -64.45
C THR A 436 43.10 -26.28 -63.25
N VAL A 437 43.80 -25.15 -63.38
CA VAL A 437 43.78 -24.04 -62.41
C VAL A 437 43.46 -22.75 -63.16
N THR A 438 42.57 -21.93 -62.60
CA THR A 438 42.12 -20.67 -63.22
C THR A 438 43.03 -19.47 -62.91
N SER A 439 43.97 -19.66 -61.98
CA SER A 439 44.94 -18.69 -61.50
C SER A 439 46.18 -19.45 -61.02
N PHE A 440 47.35 -18.82 -60.99
CA PHE A 440 48.57 -19.38 -60.41
C PHE A 440 48.82 -18.89 -58.96
N GLY A 441 47.83 -18.25 -58.34
CA GLY A 441 47.90 -17.83 -56.93
C GLY A 441 48.80 -16.62 -56.69
N GLU A 442 49.24 -15.91 -57.74
CA GLU A 442 50.20 -14.80 -57.64
C GLU A 442 49.73 -13.65 -56.74
N ASN A 443 48.41 -13.46 -56.58
CA ASN A 443 47.81 -12.41 -55.74
C ASN A 443 46.95 -12.96 -54.59
N ASP A 444 46.79 -14.28 -54.44
CA ASP A 444 45.92 -14.87 -53.42
C ASP A 444 46.32 -16.34 -53.14
N GLN A 445 47.05 -16.55 -52.05
CA GLN A 445 47.49 -17.88 -51.61
C GLN A 445 46.33 -18.75 -51.07
N LEU A 446 45.21 -18.15 -50.66
CA LEU A 446 44.04 -18.86 -50.16
C LEU A 446 43.28 -19.60 -51.27
N ARG A 447 43.59 -19.33 -52.53
CA ARG A 447 43.07 -20.08 -53.70
C ARG A 447 43.82 -21.37 -53.99
N MET A 448 44.99 -21.56 -53.41
CA MET A 448 45.85 -22.73 -53.62
C MET A 448 45.85 -23.66 -52.41
N VAL A 449 44.65 -23.97 -51.92
CA VAL A 449 44.44 -24.88 -50.80
C VAL A 449 43.80 -26.18 -51.25
N ALA A 450 43.90 -27.22 -50.42
CA ALA A 450 43.24 -28.50 -50.66
C ALA A 450 41.71 -28.36 -50.69
N GLU A 451 41.05 -29.25 -51.43
CA GLU A 451 39.61 -29.40 -51.43
C GLU A 451 39.21 -30.58 -50.51
N PRO A 452 38.70 -30.31 -49.30
CA PRO A 452 38.44 -31.33 -48.30
C PRO A 452 37.09 -32.02 -48.53
N SER A 453 37.04 -33.30 -48.16
CA SER A 453 35.78 -34.03 -47.97
C SER A 453 35.12 -33.69 -46.63
N ASP A 454 33.88 -34.13 -46.44
CA ASP A 454 33.17 -33.96 -45.16
C ASP A 454 33.87 -34.73 -44.02
N ASP A 455 34.48 -35.88 -44.33
CA ASP A 455 35.28 -36.66 -43.38
C ASP A 455 36.57 -35.93 -43.00
N ASP A 456 37.27 -35.29 -43.96
CA ASP A 456 38.48 -34.50 -43.66
C ASP A 456 38.17 -33.35 -42.69
N ILE A 457 37.03 -32.67 -42.88
CA ILE A 457 36.59 -31.57 -42.01
C ILE A 457 36.25 -32.11 -40.62
N ARG A 458 35.44 -33.18 -40.54
CA ARG A 458 35.06 -33.79 -39.28
C ARG A 458 36.31 -34.21 -38.50
N ASP A 459 37.22 -34.92 -39.13
CA ASP A 459 38.39 -35.49 -38.45
C ASP A 459 39.36 -34.39 -37.99
N ALA A 460 39.50 -33.31 -38.76
CA ALA A 460 40.32 -32.15 -38.38
C ALA A 460 39.72 -31.36 -37.20
N PHE A 461 38.40 -31.19 -37.14
CA PHE A 461 37.72 -30.45 -36.06
C PHE A 461 37.39 -31.30 -34.83
N ALA A 462 37.31 -32.63 -34.94
CA ALA A 462 36.96 -33.51 -33.83
C ALA A 462 37.73 -33.20 -32.53
N PRO A 463 39.07 -33.00 -32.55
CA PRO A 463 39.83 -32.69 -31.34
C PRO A 463 39.39 -31.39 -30.65
N VAL A 464 38.77 -30.43 -31.34
CA VAL A 464 38.24 -29.21 -30.71
C VAL A 464 37.02 -29.54 -29.84
N PHE A 465 36.19 -30.50 -30.27
CA PHE A 465 34.92 -30.83 -29.63
C PHE A 465 35.00 -32.02 -28.66
N THR A 466 36.05 -32.83 -28.75
CA THR A 466 36.23 -34.06 -27.95
C THR A 466 37.52 -34.09 -27.12
N SER A 467 38.29 -32.99 -27.07
CA SER A 467 39.59 -32.91 -26.36
C SER A 467 39.51 -33.01 -24.86
#